data_AF-A0A7S4SI81-F1
#
_entry.id   AF-A0A7S4SI81-F1
#
_cell.length_a   1.000
_cell.length_b   1.000
_cell.length_c   1.000
_cell.angle_alpha   90.00
_cell.angle_beta   90.00
_cell.angle_gamma   90.00
#
_symmetry.space_group_name_H-M   'P 1'
#
loop_
_entity.id
_entity.type
_entity.pdbx_description
1 polymer ?
#
loop_
_entity_poly.entity_id
_entity_poly.type
_entity_poly.pdbx_seq_one_letter_code
_entity_poly.pdbx_strand_id
1 'polypeptide(L)'
;EYVLYSMIHFSEFSFFAGQPLALLEDEINGFIDYAVSLGQYHSNHEMILLHQCVLNLMGRSDNPVILRGTAMNEDDFMEQVAPESTLNTLHLMYVWRMLLAYTFGEYKAVVDIADKSRVSIKEVLQGQPLLVFHAFYDALAACAIIRESSAVSRKHKKVIKTSMTRMKRWAASSSSNFKNKLLLLEAEYDALRGKKSSACKAYDASIGAAHESGIVQEEALAYERAALFFIKLGDEAKASHYLATAHQLYLDWGADAKSSQLQTQY
;
A
#
# COMPACT_ATOMS: atom_id res chain seq x y z
N GLU A 1 1.80 -27.11 9.63
CA GLU A 1 2.75 -26.29 8.84
C GLU A 1 2.21 -25.94 7.46
N TYR A 2 2.12 -26.85 6.47
CA TYR A 2 1.66 -26.49 5.11
C TYR A 2 0.28 -25.80 5.05
N VAL A 3 -0.70 -26.23 5.86
CA VAL A 3 -2.03 -25.61 5.90
C VAL A 3 -1.98 -24.15 6.35
N LEU A 4 -1.25 -23.85 7.44
CA LEU A 4 -1.09 -22.48 7.94
C LEU A 4 -0.35 -21.61 6.91
N TYR A 5 0.69 -22.16 6.28
CA TYR A 5 1.42 -21.46 5.22
C TYR A 5 0.49 -21.06 4.06
N SER A 6 -0.39 -21.96 3.62
CA SER A 6 -1.38 -21.66 2.59
C SER A 6 -2.41 -20.61 3.03
N MET A 7 -2.87 -20.65 4.28
CA MET A 7 -3.82 -19.67 4.83
C MET A 7 -3.24 -18.25 4.84
N ILE A 8 -1.97 -18.10 5.20
CA ILE A 8 -1.26 -16.81 5.19
C ILE A 8 -1.24 -16.24 3.77
N HIS A 9 -0.72 -17.01 2.82
CA HIS A 9 -0.59 -16.55 1.43
C HIS A 9 -1.96 -16.26 0.80
N PHE A 10 -2.96 -17.07 1.12
CA PHE A 10 -4.34 -16.80 0.71
C PHE A 10 -4.81 -15.44 1.24
N SER A 11 -4.64 -15.19 2.54
CA SER A 11 -5.08 -13.93 3.17
C SER A 11 -4.36 -12.71 2.58
N GLU A 12 -3.04 -12.80 2.38
CA GLU A 12 -2.26 -11.73 1.77
C GLU A 12 -2.68 -11.46 0.32
N PHE A 13 -2.87 -12.51 -0.49
CA PHE A 13 -3.29 -12.33 -1.87
C PHE A 13 -4.75 -11.87 -1.98
N SER A 14 -5.63 -12.29 -1.07
CA SER A 14 -7.00 -11.79 -0.98
C SER A 14 -7.02 -10.29 -0.68
N PHE A 15 -6.16 -9.82 0.24
CA PHE A 15 -5.96 -8.39 0.46
C PHE A 15 -5.52 -7.68 -0.82
N PHE A 16 -4.47 -8.17 -1.48
CA PHE A 16 -3.94 -7.55 -2.70
C PHE A 16 -4.88 -7.65 -3.91
N ALA A 17 -5.79 -8.63 -3.91
CA ALA A 17 -6.85 -8.78 -4.91
C ALA A 17 -8.05 -7.86 -4.66
N GLY A 18 -8.07 -7.12 -3.55
CA GLY A 18 -9.15 -6.17 -3.26
C GLY A 18 -10.40 -6.80 -2.67
N GLN A 19 -10.26 -7.94 -1.98
CA GLN A 19 -11.36 -8.53 -1.24
C GLN A 19 -11.90 -7.52 -0.20
N PRO A 20 -13.23 -7.42 0.00
CA PRO A 20 -13.81 -6.57 1.03
C PRO A 20 -13.20 -6.89 2.41
N LEU A 21 -12.76 -5.86 3.12
CA LEU A 21 -11.97 -6.01 4.34
C LEU A 21 -12.72 -6.74 5.46
N ALA A 22 -14.04 -6.56 5.57
CA ALA A 22 -14.85 -7.29 6.54
C ALA A 22 -14.85 -8.81 6.29
N LEU A 23 -14.97 -9.23 5.02
CA LEU A 23 -14.90 -10.65 4.67
C LEU A 23 -13.50 -11.21 4.91
N LEU A 24 -12.47 -10.45 4.56
CA LEU A 24 -11.09 -10.85 4.81
C LEU A 24 -10.78 -10.97 6.31
N GLU A 25 -11.29 -10.05 7.14
CA GLU A 25 -11.14 -10.11 8.59
C GLU A 25 -11.79 -11.37 9.18
N ASP A 26 -13.01 -11.71 8.75
CA ASP A 26 -13.70 -12.93 9.18
C ASP A 26 -12.90 -14.20 8.84
N GLU A 27 -12.32 -14.27 7.64
CA GLU A 27 -11.47 -15.38 7.21
C GLU A 27 -10.16 -15.46 8.02
N ILE A 28 -9.50 -14.32 8.23
CA ILE A 28 -8.30 -14.21 9.06
C ILE A 28 -8.61 -14.70 10.48
N ASN A 29 -9.73 -14.29 11.08
CA ASN A 29 -10.14 -14.73 12.41
C ASN A 29 -10.31 -16.26 12.47
N GLY A 30 -10.94 -16.87 11.47
CA GLY A 30 -11.03 -18.33 11.38
C GLY A 30 -9.66 -19.03 11.28
N PHE A 31 -8.70 -18.44 10.56
CA PHE A 31 -7.34 -18.96 10.48
C PHE A 31 -6.56 -18.76 11.79
N ILE A 32 -6.80 -17.66 12.51
CA ILE A 32 -6.24 -17.41 13.83
C ILE A 32 -6.74 -18.45 14.82
N ASP A 33 -8.04 -18.72 14.88
CA ASP A 33 -8.62 -19.74 15.76
C ASP A 33 -8.00 -21.11 15.50
N TYR A 34 -7.81 -21.46 14.23
CA TYR A 34 -7.12 -22.69 13.84
C TYR A 34 -5.65 -22.68 14.28
N ALA A 35 -4.90 -21.60 14.07
CA ALA A 35 -3.50 -21.49 14.50
C ALA A 35 -3.34 -21.55 16.03
N VAL A 36 -4.29 -20.98 16.78
CA VAL A 36 -4.35 -21.05 18.25
C VAL A 36 -4.59 -22.48 18.70
N SER A 37 -5.51 -23.22 18.05
CA SER A 37 -5.79 -24.63 18.37
C SER A 37 -4.56 -25.55 18.21
N LEU A 38 -3.62 -25.14 17.34
CA LEU A 38 -2.35 -25.84 17.11
C LEU A 38 -1.20 -25.33 17.99
N GLY A 39 -1.40 -24.27 18.77
CA GLY A 39 -0.34 -23.62 19.55
C GLY A 39 0.70 -22.89 18.69
N GLN A 40 0.38 -22.58 17.42
CA GLN A 40 1.32 -21.99 16.45
C GLN A 40 1.02 -20.52 16.11
N TYR A 41 0.05 -19.89 16.78
CA TYR A 41 -0.36 -18.52 16.48
C TYR A 41 0.77 -17.50 16.61
N HIS A 42 1.49 -17.48 17.75
CA HIS A 42 2.53 -16.47 18.01
C HIS A 42 3.71 -16.55 17.04
N SER A 43 3.94 -17.69 16.40
CA SER A 43 4.98 -17.86 15.38
C SER A 43 4.53 -17.39 13.99
N ASN A 44 3.26 -17.01 13.83
CA ASN A 44 2.69 -16.60 12.54
C ASN A 44 2.67 -15.08 12.38
N HIS A 45 3.86 -14.48 12.33
CA HIS A 45 4.02 -13.02 12.31
C HIS A 45 3.38 -12.36 11.07
N GLU A 46 3.39 -13.04 9.92
CA GLU A 46 2.80 -12.55 8.65
C GLU A 46 1.29 -12.32 8.81
N MET A 47 0.57 -13.32 9.35
CA MET A 47 -0.86 -13.20 9.61
C MET A 47 -1.18 -12.10 10.62
N ILE A 48 -0.37 -11.98 11.69
CA ILE A 48 -0.56 -10.97 12.73
C ILE A 48 -0.41 -9.55 12.17
N LEU A 49 0.63 -9.33 11.35
CA LEU A 49 0.89 -8.03 10.71
C LEU A 49 -0.21 -7.66 9.72
N LEU A 50 -0.64 -8.61 8.88
CA LEU A 50 -1.76 -8.40 7.95
C LEU A 50 -3.05 -8.08 8.72
N HIS A 51 -3.37 -8.86 9.75
CA HIS A 51 -4.57 -8.65 10.55
C HIS A 51 -4.60 -7.23 11.15
N GLN A 52 -3.51 -6.80 11.79
CA GLN A 52 -3.45 -5.45 12.32
C GLN A 52 -3.57 -4.38 11.22
N CYS A 53 -2.96 -4.60 10.05
CA CYS A 53 -3.12 -3.68 8.92
C CYS A 53 -4.58 -3.57 8.44
N VAL A 54 -5.30 -4.69 8.37
CA VAL A 54 -6.74 -4.72 8.03
C VAL A 54 -7.55 -3.93 9.07
N LEU A 55 -7.33 -4.20 10.36
CA LEU A 55 -7.99 -3.48 11.45
C LEU A 55 -7.73 -1.97 11.41
N ASN A 56 -6.49 -1.56 11.08
CA ASN A 56 -6.14 -0.15 10.91
C ASN A 56 -6.95 0.52 9.79
N LEU A 57 -7.09 -0.13 8.64
CA LEU A 57 -7.86 0.38 7.50
C LEU A 57 -9.37 0.46 7.82
N MET A 58 -9.89 -0.52 8.57
CA MET A 58 -11.28 -0.56 9.04
C MET A 58 -11.59 0.42 10.19
N GLY A 59 -10.63 1.25 10.61
CA GLY A 59 -10.85 2.21 11.70
C GLY A 59 -10.94 1.59 13.09
N ARG A 60 -10.39 0.38 13.28
CA ARG A 60 -10.34 -0.33 14.56
C ARG A 60 -8.97 -0.18 15.26
N SER A 61 -8.33 0.96 15.05
CA SER A 61 -7.08 1.37 15.71
C SER A 61 -7.14 2.87 16.00
N ASP A 62 -6.54 3.30 17.11
CA ASP A 62 -6.46 4.71 17.50
C ASP A 62 -5.66 5.55 16.51
N ASN A 63 -4.65 4.95 15.87
CA ASN A 63 -3.83 5.60 14.87
C ASN A 63 -3.65 4.68 13.65
N PRO A 64 -4.25 5.01 12.49
CA PRO A 64 -4.26 4.12 11.35
C PRO A 64 -2.88 3.92 10.70
N VAL A 65 -1.87 4.74 10.99
CA VAL A 65 -0.52 4.60 10.42
C VAL A 65 0.48 3.84 11.30
N ILE A 66 0.09 3.48 12.52
CA ILE A 66 0.91 2.72 13.47
C ILE A 66 0.29 1.34 13.61
N LEU A 67 1.07 0.27 13.44
CA LEU A 67 0.58 -1.09 13.65
C LEU A 67 0.43 -1.33 15.15
N ARG A 68 -0.67 -0.87 15.72
CA ARG A 68 -1.00 -1.00 17.13
C ARG A 68 -2.50 -1.20 17.31
N GLY A 69 -2.86 -2.28 17.99
CA GLY A 69 -4.24 -2.60 18.29
C GLY A 69 -4.37 -3.98 18.93
N THR A 70 -5.50 -4.61 18.71
CA THR A 70 -5.86 -5.90 19.33
C THR A 70 -5.02 -7.07 18.82
N ALA A 71 -4.47 -6.99 17.60
CA ALA A 71 -3.69 -8.08 17.03
C ALA A 71 -2.19 -7.99 17.38
N MET A 72 -1.62 -6.78 17.47
CA MET A 72 -0.21 -6.57 17.84
C MET A 72 0.13 -5.12 18.20
N ASN A 73 1.33 -4.90 18.76
CA ASN A 73 1.91 -3.58 19.03
C ASN A 73 3.33 -3.47 18.45
N GLU A 74 3.57 -2.52 17.54
CA GLU A 74 4.86 -2.43 16.82
C GLU A 74 6.07 -2.14 17.73
N ASP A 75 5.83 -1.58 18.92
CA ASP A 75 6.89 -1.21 19.87
C ASP A 75 7.57 -2.45 20.50
N ASP A 76 6.81 -3.52 20.73
CA ASP A 76 7.27 -4.74 21.43
C ASP A 76 7.26 -5.99 20.54
N PHE A 77 6.63 -5.93 19.36
CA PHE A 77 6.45 -7.09 18.49
C PHE A 77 7.78 -7.77 18.13
N MET A 78 8.81 -6.98 17.83
CA MET A 78 10.11 -7.51 17.43
C MET A 78 10.86 -8.20 18.58
N GLU A 79 10.51 -7.94 19.84
CA GLU A 79 11.10 -8.63 21.01
C GLU A 79 10.67 -10.10 21.10
N GLN A 80 9.53 -10.42 20.48
CA GLN A 80 8.93 -11.76 20.48
C GLN A 80 9.37 -12.59 19.26
N VAL A 81 10.07 -11.98 18.31
CA VAL A 81 10.48 -12.62 17.05
C VAL A 81 11.81 -13.33 17.22
N ALA A 82 11.83 -14.63 16.91
CA ALA A 82 13.05 -15.44 16.93
C ALA A 82 14.15 -14.85 16.02
N PRO A 83 15.45 -14.90 16.40
CA PRO A 83 16.56 -14.28 15.66
C PRO A 83 16.62 -14.61 14.17
N GLU A 84 16.31 -15.85 13.81
CA GLU A 84 16.28 -16.36 12.44
C GLU A 84 15.16 -15.75 11.58
N SER A 85 14.09 -15.26 12.21
CA SER A 85 12.91 -14.67 11.55
C SER A 85 12.87 -13.14 11.65
N THR A 86 13.78 -12.53 12.42
CA THR A 86 13.79 -11.08 12.71
C THR A 86 13.83 -10.25 11.44
N LEU A 87 14.71 -10.58 10.50
CA LEU A 87 14.91 -9.74 9.31
C LEU A 87 13.72 -9.82 8.33
N ASN A 88 13.12 -11.00 8.16
CA ASN A 88 11.92 -11.18 7.34
C ASN A 88 10.72 -10.45 7.94
N THR A 89 10.47 -10.66 9.24
CA THR A 89 9.37 -10.04 9.97
C THR A 89 9.48 -8.51 9.97
N LEU A 90 10.70 -7.98 10.14
CA LEU A 90 10.95 -6.54 10.07
C LEU A 90 10.61 -5.96 8.69
N HIS A 91 10.95 -6.66 7.59
CA HIS A 91 10.62 -6.20 6.25
C HIS A 91 9.14 -6.27 5.92
N LEU A 92 8.46 -7.32 6.37
CA LEU A 92 7.00 -7.43 6.29
C LEU A 92 6.34 -6.23 6.98
N MET A 93 6.77 -5.96 8.22
CA MET A 93 6.30 -4.80 8.98
C MET A 93 6.55 -3.49 8.22
N TYR A 94 7.72 -3.30 7.61
CA TYR A 94 7.99 -2.11 6.81
C TYR A 94 7.05 -1.96 5.62
N VAL A 95 6.70 -3.03 4.90
CA VAL A 95 5.79 -2.94 3.75
C VAL A 95 4.39 -2.53 4.20
N TRP A 96 3.85 -3.15 5.26
CA TRP A 96 2.54 -2.78 5.81
C TRP A 96 2.52 -1.34 6.34
N ARG A 97 3.58 -0.91 7.04
CA ARG A 97 3.70 0.47 7.48
C ARG A 97 3.82 1.46 6.33
N MET A 98 4.55 1.12 5.27
CA MET A 98 4.64 1.98 4.07
C MET A 98 3.29 2.09 3.37
N LEU A 99 2.53 1.01 3.29
CA LEU A 99 1.17 1.02 2.75
C LEU A 99 0.29 1.95 3.57
N LEU A 100 0.21 1.76 4.89
CA LEU A 100 -0.62 2.59 5.77
C LEU A 100 -0.19 4.05 5.71
N ALA A 101 1.11 4.33 5.94
CA ALA A 101 1.63 5.70 5.90
C ALA A 101 1.34 6.39 4.56
N TYR A 102 1.51 5.70 3.42
CA TYR A 102 1.20 6.30 2.13
C TYR A 102 -0.30 6.57 1.96
N THR A 103 -1.14 5.58 2.29
CA THR A 103 -2.60 5.68 2.21
C THR A 103 -3.13 6.85 3.01
N PHE A 104 -2.58 7.12 4.19
CA PHE A 104 -3.01 8.24 5.04
C PHE A 104 -2.22 9.55 4.82
N GLY A 105 -1.39 9.64 3.78
CA GLY A 105 -0.71 10.87 3.37
C GLY A 105 0.61 11.20 4.09
N GLU A 106 1.13 10.28 4.91
CA GLU A 106 2.37 10.41 5.67
C GLU A 106 3.62 10.07 4.81
N TYR A 107 3.81 10.81 3.71
CA TYR A 107 4.84 10.47 2.71
C TYR A 107 6.28 10.52 3.25
N LYS A 108 6.57 11.38 4.24
CA LYS A 108 7.90 11.45 4.87
C LYS A 108 8.19 10.15 5.63
N ALA A 109 7.22 9.64 6.38
CA ALA A 109 7.34 8.37 7.08
C ALA A 109 7.62 7.22 6.11
N VAL A 110 6.96 7.18 4.95
CA VAL A 110 7.23 6.18 3.91
C VAL A 110 8.68 6.24 3.43
N VAL A 111 9.23 7.42 3.18
CA VAL A 111 10.63 7.59 2.75
C VAL A 111 11.60 7.14 3.86
N ASP A 112 11.34 7.51 5.11
CA ASP A 112 12.19 7.13 6.24
C ASP A 112 12.19 5.61 6.45
N ILE A 113 11.02 4.97 6.34
CA ILE A 113 10.89 3.51 6.40
C ILE A 113 11.63 2.86 5.22
N ALA A 114 11.43 3.37 4.01
CA ALA A 114 12.09 2.84 2.82
C ALA A 114 13.62 2.94 2.91
N ASP A 115 14.15 4.02 3.49
CA ASP A 115 15.58 4.19 3.69
C ASP A 115 16.16 3.19 4.70
N LYS A 116 15.44 2.94 5.80
CA LYS A 116 15.80 1.90 6.78
C LYS A 116 15.77 0.51 6.15
N SER A 117 14.77 0.21 5.32
CA SER A 117 14.63 -1.13 4.72
C SER A 117 15.65 -1.40 3.61
N ARG A 118 16.13 -0.39 2.87
CA ARG A 118 17.12 -0.57 1.78
C ARG A 118 18.41 -1.29 2.19
N VAL A 119 18.79 -1.22 3.46
CA VAL A 119 20.04 -1.82 3.97
C VAL A 119 20.02 -3.34 3.83
N SER A 120 18.86 -3.98 3.92
CA SER A 120 18.72 -5.44 3.94
C SER A 120 17.69 -6.00 2.96
N ILE A 121 16.97 -5.15 2.22
CA ILE A 121 15.86 -5.59 1.36
C ILE A 121 16.26 -6.54 0.22
N LYS A 122 17.50 -6.41 -0.29
CA LYS A 122 17.99 -7.26 -1.39
C LYS A 122 18.23 -8.70 -0.95
N GLU A 123 18.53 -8.91 0.32
CA GLU A 123 18.88 -10.23 0.87
C GLU A 123 17.63 -11.04 1.21
N VAL A 124 16.50 -10.36 1.49
CA VAL A 124 15.31 -11.00 2.08
C VAL A 124 14.11 -11.04 1.13
N LEU A 125 13.82 -9.97 0.40
CA LEU A 125 12.59 -9.88 -0.40
C LEU A 125 12.78 -10.32 -1.86
N GLN A 126 13.94 -10.86 -2.24
CA GLN A 126 14.18 -11.25 -3.63
C GLN A 126 13.21 -12.37 -4.05
N GLY A 127 12.33 -12.05 -5.01
CA GLY A 127 11.32 -13.00 -5.51
C GLY A 127 9.98 -12.95 -4.76
N GLN A 128 9.87 -12.19 -3.66
CA GLN A 128 8.61 -12.06 -2.93
C GLN A 128 7.66 -11.02 -3.57
N PRO A 129 6.34 -11.26 -3.61
CA PRO A 129 5.34 -10.29 -4.10
C PRO A 129 5.42 -8.94 -3.39
N LEU A 130 5.71 -8.93 -2.09
CA LEU A 130 5.82 -7.72 -1.25
C LEU A 130 6.87 -6.73 -1.73
N LEU A 131 7.89 -7.20 -2.44
CA LEU A 131 8.92 -6.35 -3.05
C LEU A 131 8.33 -5.38 -4.09
N VAL A 132 7.23 -5.75 -4.73
CA VAL A 132 6.48 -4.91 -5.67
C VAL A 132 5.88 -3.72 -4.94
N PHE A 133 5.20 -3.96 -3.81
CA PHE A 133 4.53 -2.94 -3.00
C PHE A 133 5.53 -2.00 -2.33
N HIS A 134 6.66 -2.53 -1.85
CA HIS A 134 7.77 -1.70 -1.37
C HIS A 134 8.22 -0.69 -2.43
N ALA A 135 8.54 -1.18 -3.64
CA ALA A 135 9.03 -0.33 -4.72
C ALA A 135 7.99 0.69 -5.20
N PHE A 136 6.71 0.32 -5.14
CA PHE A 136 5.57 1.16 -5.51
C PHE A 136 5.41 2.33 -4.55
N TYR A 137 5.22 2.06 -3.26
CA TYR A 137 5.01 3.11 -2.25
C TYR A 137 6.24 4.00 -2.05
N ASP A 138 7.46 3.43 -2.13
CA ASP A 138 8.71 4.19 -2.10
C ASP A 138 8.77 5.24 -3.23
N ALA A 139 8.41 4.84 -4.46
CA ALA A 139 8.43 5.74 -5.60
C ALA A 139 7.31 6.78 -5.57
N LEU A 140 6.11 6.38 -5.15
CA LEU A 140 4.99 7.31 -4.99
C LEU A 140 5.28 8.35 -3.89
N ALA A 141 5.84 7.95 -2.75
CA ALA A 141 6.25 8.86 -1.70
C ALA A 141 7.37 9.79 -2.17
N ALA A 142 8.37 9.27 -2.90
CA ALA A 142 9.40 10.09 -3.53
C ALA A 142 8.80 11.13 -4.50
N CYS A 143 7.75 10.79 -5.24
CA CYS A 143 7.02 11.74 -6.07
C CYS A 143 6.35 12.83 -5.21
N ALA A 144 5.65 12.45 -4.14
CA ALA A 144 4.98 13.38 -3.24
C ALA A 144 5.97 14.35 -2.56
N ILE A 145 7.10 13.86 -2.06
CA ILE A 145 8.13 14.69 -1.41
C ILE A 145 8.73 15.73 -2.37
N ILE A 146 9.01 15.36 -3.62
CA ILE A 146 9.47 16.34 -4.63
C ILE A 146 8.39 17.41 -4.86
N ARG A 147 7.12 16.99 -4.90
CA ARG A 147 5.98 17.89 -5.14
C ARG A 147 5.77 18.88 -4.00
N GLU A 148 5.99 18.49 -2.77
CA GLU A 148 5.79 19.35 -1.58
C GLU A 148 6.98 20.27 -1.33
N SER A 149 8.20 19.75 -1.39
CA SER A 149 9.40 20.53 -1.12
C SER A 149 9.77 21.49 -2.25
N SER A 150 9.23 21.28 -3.46
CA SER A 150 9.71 21.89 -4.72
C SER A 150 11.21 21.68 -4.97
N ALA A 151 11.89 20.88 -4.15
CA ALA A 151 13.31 20.65 -4.16
C ALA A 151 13.58 19.28 -4.79
N VAL A 152 14.31 19.31 -5.90
CA VAL A 152 14.52 18.13 -6.71
C VAL A 152 15.72 17.34 -6.18
N SER A 153 15.45 16.40 -5.27
CA SER A 153 16.48 15.48 -4.78
C SER A 153 16.90 14.47 -5.86
N ARG A 154 18.20 14.38 -6.13
CA ARG A 154 18.79 13.37 -7.03
C ARG A 154 18.46 11.95 -6.56
N LYS A 155 18.37 11.74 -5.24
CA LYS A 155 17.99 10.47 -4.61
C LYS A 155 16.55 10.09 -4.99
N HIS A 156 15.57 10.97 -4.76
CA HIS A 156 14.16 10.70 -5.09
C HIS A 156 13.97 10.44 -6.58
N LYS A 157 14.61 11.21 -7.46
CA LYS A 157 14.60 10.95 -8.92
C LYS A 157 15.13 9.56 -9.28
N LYS A 158 16.20 9.10 -8.61
CA LYS A 158 16.78 7.77 -8.84
C LYS A 158 15.80 6.67 -8.39
N VAL A 159 15.17 6.85 -7.23
CA VAL A 159 14.14 5.93 -6.70
C VAL A 159 13.01 5.76 -7.71
N ILE A 160 12.40 6.87 -8.14
CA ILE A 160 11.27 6.86 -9.09
C ILE A 160 11.65 6.09 -10.36
N LYS A 161 12.77 6.44 -11.01
CA LYS A 161 13.21 5.78 -12.25
C LYS A 161 13.51 4.30 -12.08
N THR A 162 14.12 3.92 -10.96
CA THR A 162 14.46 2.52 -10.66
C THR A 162 13.19 1.71 -10.43
N SER A 163 12.24 2.23 -9.64
CA SER A 163 10.96 1.57 -9.39
C SER A 163 10.12 1.45 -10.65
N MET A 164 10.03 2.49 -11.50
CA MET A 164 9.34 2.41 -12.79
C MET A 164 9.96 1.33 -13.70
N THR A 165 11.29 1.22 -13.72
CA THR A 165 11.98 0.17 -14.50
C THR A 165 11.62 -1.24 -14.00
N ARG A 166 11.54 -1.41 -12.68
CA ARG A 166 11.14 -2.69 -12.05
C ARG A 166 9.67 -3.00 -12.32
N MET A 167 8.79 -2.01 -12.14
CA MET A 167 7.36 -2.10 -12.45
C MET A 167 7.11 -2.47 -13.90
N LYS A 168 7.86 -1.90 -14.84
CA LYS A 168 7.74 -2.28 -16.25
C LYS A 168 8.07 -3.76 -16.49
N ARG A 169 9.06 -4.31 -15.79
CA ARG A 169 9.37 -5.75 -15.87
C ARG A 169 8.27 -6.60 -15.24
N TRP A 170 7.76 -6.20 -14.08
CA TRP A 170 6.66 -6.93 -13.42
C TRP A 170 5.38 -6.87 -14.26
N ALA A 171 4.97 -5.72 -14.78
CA ALA A 171 3.81 -5.58 -15.65
C ALA A 171 3.94 -6.37 -16.97
N ALA A 172 5.16 -6.61 -17.46
CA ALA A 172 5.38 -7.51 -18.59
C ALA A 172 5.17 -8.99 -18.22
N SER A 173 5.39 -9.37 -16.96
CA SER A 173 5.16 -10.74 -16.46
C SER A 173 3.71 -11.01 -16.05
N SER A 174 3.02 -10.03 -15.47
CA SER A 174 1.59 -10.11 -15.13
C SER A 174 0.97 -8.72 -15.26
N SER A 175 0.22 -8.51 -16.35
CA SER A 175 -0.38 -7.22 -16.65
C SER A 175 -1.50 -6.88 -15.67
N SER A 176 -2.37 -7.83 -15.36
CA SER A 176 -3.50 -7.66 -14.43
C SER A 176 -3.06 -7.20 -13.04
N ASN A 177 -1.91 -7.66 -12.56
CA ASN A 177 -1.50 -7.39 -11.18
C ASN A 177 -0.71 -6.09 -11.04
N PHE A 178 -0.04 -5.63 -12.11
CA PHE A 178 1.00 -4.59 -11.98
C PHE A 178 0.90 -3.44 -12.99
N LYS A 179 0.07 -3.54 -14.03
CA LYS A 179 -0.07 -2.48 -15.05
C LYS A 179 -0.59 -1.18 -14.44
N ASN A 180 -1.61 -1.25 -13.59
CA ASN A 180 -2.19 -0.07 -12.95
C ASN A 180 -1.18 0.70 -12.08
N LYS A 181 -0.33 0.00 -11.33
CA LYS A 181 0.76 0.57 -10.52
C LYS A 181 1.81 1.29 -11.38
N LEU A 182 2.21 0.69 -12.50
CA LEU A 182 3.12 1.34 -13.45
C LEU A 182 2.51 2.64 -14.00
N LEU A 183 1.25 2.58 -14.43
CA LEU A 183 0.54 3.73 -14.98
C LEU A 183 0.36 4.85 -13.94
N LEU A 184 0.12 4.51 -12.68
CA LEU A 184 0.03 5.51 -11.61
C LEU A 184 1.37 6.22 -11.38
N LEU A 185 2.48 5.46 -11.39
CA LEU A 185 3.82 6.03 -11.29
C LEU A 185 4.16 6.93 -12.49
N GLU A 186 3.74 6.53 -13.69
CA GLU A 186 3.88 7.35 -14.90
C GLU A 186 3.08 8.65 -14.80
N ALA A 187 1.84 8.59 -14.31
CA ALA A 187 0.98 9.75 -14.10
C ALA A 187 1.59 10.75 -13.10
N GLU A 188 2.01 10.26 -11.93
CA GLU A 188 2.66 11.05 -10.89
C GLU A 188 3.96 11.69 -11.41
N TYR A 189 4.79 10.92 -12.14
CA TYR A 189 6.03 11.42 -12.72
C TYR A 189 5.80 12.45 -13.83
N ASP A 190 4.79 12.28 -14.67
CA ASP A 190 4.42 13.27 -15.68
C ASP A 190 3.87 14.55 -15.07
N ALA A 191 3.08 14.43 -14.00
CA ALA A 191 2.60 15.57 -13.24
C ALA A 191 3.76 16.39 -12.65
N LEU A 192 4.79 15.73 -12.10
CA LEU A 192 6.01 16.40 -11.61
C LEU A 192 6.78 17.16 -12.69
N ARG A 193 6.71 16.70 -13.95
CA ARG A 193 7.35 17.35 -15.09
C ARG A 193 6.48 18.43 -15.75
N GLY A 194 5.31 18.73 -15.19
CA GLY A 194 4.36 19.67 -15.76
C GLY A 194 3.68 19.19 -17.05
N LYS A 195 3.77 17.89 -17.38
CA LYS A 195 3.18 17.31 -18.60
C LYS A 195 1.70 16.99 -18.39
N LYS A 196 0.88 18.02 -18.23
CA LYS A 196 -0.54 17.90 -17.81
C LYS A 196 -1.34 16.88 -18.62
N SER A 197 -1.34 16.99 -19.96
CA SER A 197 -2.11 16.07 -20.83
C SER A 197 -1.64 14.61 -20.72
N SER A 198 -0.34 14.39 -20.56
CA SER A 198 0.23 13.04 -20.38
C SER A 198 -0.15 12.47 -19.01
N ALA A 199 -0.08 13.29 -17.96
CA ALA A 199 -0.48 12.92 -16.61
C ALA A 199 -1.97 12.53 -16.54
N CYS A 200 -2.88 13.31 -17.13
CA CYS A 200 -4.31 12.98 -17.16
C CYS A 200 -4.55 11.61 -17.82
N LYS A 201 -3.99 11.40 -19.01
CA LYS A 201 -4.14 10.12 -19.73
C LYS A 201 -3.62 8.94 -18.93
N ALA A 202 -2.51 9.12 -18.22
CA ALA A 202 -1.92 8.08 -17.40
C ALA A 202 -2.75 7.80 -16.14
N TYR A 203 -3.36 8.81 -15.51
CA TYR A 203 -4.31 8.62 -14.41
C TYR A 203 -5.54 7.84 -14.87
N ASP A 204 -6.17 8.25 -15.96
CA ASP A 204 -7.36 7.57 -16.50
C ASP A 204 -7.03 6.11 -16.89
N ALA A 205 -5.84 5.87 -17.46
CA ALA A 205 -5.38 4.53 -17.79
C ALA A 205 -5.08 3.69 -16.54
N SER A 206 -4.53 4.29 -15.47
CA SER A 206 -4.28 3.61 -14.20
C SER A 206 -5.59 3.17 -13.53
N ILE A 207 -6.57 4.08 -13.48
CA ILE A 207 -7.92 3.83 -12.98
C ILE A 207 -8.58 2.68 -13.77
N GLY A 208 -8.62 2.79 -15.10
CA GLY A 208 -9.22 1.74 -15.94
C GLY A 208 -8.55 0.38 -15.75
N ALA A 209 -7.21 0.35 -15.65
CA ALA A 209 -6.49 -0.91 -15.43
C ALA A 209 -6.74 -1.52 -14.04
N ALA A 210 -6.90 -0.71 -13.00
CA ALA A 210 -7.24 -1.18 -11.66
C ALA A 210 -8.67 -1.75 -11.63
N HIS A 211 -9.61 -1.04 -12.26
CA HIS A 211 -11.00 -1.46 -12.42
C HIS A 211 -11.13 -2.78 -13.17
N GLU A 212 -10.48 -2.90 -14.34
CA GLU A 212 -10.45 -4.15 -15.14
C GLU A 212 -9.89 -5.34 -14.36
N SER A 213 -9.01 -5.09 -13.39
CA SER A 213 -8.37 -6.12 -12.56
C SER A 213 -9.13 -6.39 -11.25
N GLY A 214 -10.17 -5.61 -10.94
CA GLY A 214 -10.96 -5.75 -9.72
C GLY A 214 -10.27 -5.29 -8.44
N ILE A 215 -9.17 -4.54 -8.53
CA ILE A 215 -8.34 -4.15 -7.37
C ILE A 215 -8.84 -2.81 -6.82
N VAL A 216 -9.95 -2.85 -6.08
CA VAL A 216 -10.72 -1.69 -5.61
C VAL A 216 -9.89 -0.63 -4.87
N GLN A 217 -8.96 -1.06 -4.01
CA GLN A 217 -8.13 -0.17 -3.21
C GLN A 217 -7.09 0.59 -4.03
N GLU A 218 -6.62 -0.01 -5.13
CA GLU A 218 -5.69 0.66 -6.03
C GLU A 218 -6.41 1.54 -7.04
N GLU A 219 -7.65 1.20 -7.40
CA GLU A 219 -8.56 2.08 -8.13
C GLU A 219 -8.86 3.32 -7.29
N ALA A 220 -9.27 3.15 -6.03
CA ALA A 220 -9.51 4.23 -5.07
C ALA A 220 -8.29 5.15 -4.93
N LEU A 221 -7.10 4.55 -4.78
CA LEU A 221 -5.86 5.30 -4.69
C LEU A 221 -5.60 6.11 -5.98
N ALA A 222 -5.78 5.52 -7.16
CA ALA A 222 -5.57 6.22 -8.43
C ALA A 222 -6.55 7.39 -8.60
N TYR A 223 -7.81 7.23 -8.20
CA TYR A 223 -8.79 8.31 -8.13
C TYR A 223 -8.35 9.42 -7.15
N GLU A 224 -7.90 9.07 -5.95
CA GLU A 224 -7.40 10.05 -4.97
C GLU A 224 -6.20 10.83 -5.54
N ARG A 225 -5.23 10.15 -6.17
CA ARG A 225 -4.07 10.81 -6.77
C ARG A 225 -4.45 11.76 -7.91
N ALA A 226 -5.41 11.37 -8.74
CA ALA A 226 -5.94 12.22 -9.81
C ALA A 226 -6.67 13.44 -9.25
N ALA A 227 -7.48 13.26 -8.19
CA ALA A 227 -8.12 14.35 -7.47
C ALA A 227 -7.10 15.38 -6.97
N LEU A 228 -6.08 14.94 -6.23
CA LEU A 228 -5.01 15.81 -5.72
C LEU A 228 -4.29 16.56 -6.83
N PHE A 229 -4.12 15.93 -7.99
CA PHE A 229 -3.56 16.57 -9.17
C PHE A 229 -4.46 17.70 -9.70
N PHE A 230 -5.78 17.48 -9.80
CA PHE A 230 -6.72 18.50 -10.26
C PHE A 230 -6.92 19.64 -9.25
N ILE A 231 -6.86 19.37 -7.94
CA ILE A 231 -6.82 20.41 -6.90
C ILE A 231 -5.65 21.36 -7.15
N LYS A 232 -4.45 20.83 -7.40
CA LYS A 232 -3.28 21.66 -7.70
C LYS A 232 -3.37 22.43 -9.01
N LEU A 233 -4.20 21.98 -9.95
CA LEU A 233 -4.49 22.70 -11.19
C LEU A 233 -5.58 23.76 -11.05
N GLY A 234 -6.32 23.78 -9.92
CA GLY A 234 -7.50 24.64 -9.72
C GLY A 234 -8.75 24.18 -10.48
N ASP A 235 -8.82 22.92 -10.89
CA ASP A 235 -9.99 22.33 -11.56
C ASP A 235 -10.88 21.64 -10.52
N GLU A 236 -11.61 22.44 -9.75
CA GLU A 236 -12.43 22.00 -8.61
C GLU A 236 -13.52 21.00 -8.99
N ALA A 237 -14.12 21.16 -10.17
CA ALA A 237 -15.18 20.27 -10.66
C ALA A 237 -14.66 18.84 -10.86
N LYS A 238 -13.49 18.69 -11.49
CA LYS A 238 -12.85 17.37 -11.62
C LYS A 238 -12.37 16.88 -10.26
N ALA A 239 -11.67 17.71 -9.49
CA ALA A 239 -11.19 17.31 -8.17
C ALA A 239 -12.31 16.70 -7.32
N SER A 240 -13.46 17.35 -7.25
CA SER A 240 -14.63 16.89 -6.50
C SER A 240 -15.17 15.56 -7.02
N HIS A 241 -15.26 15.39 -8.34
CA HIS A 241 -15.68 14.12 -8.94
C HIS A 241 -14.73 12.97 -8.60
N TYR A 242 -13.42 13.16 -8.79
CA TYR A 242 -12.43 12.11 -8.50
C TYR A 242 -12.38 11.80 -6.99
N LEU A 243 -12.51 12.79 -6.11
CA LEU A 243 -12.56 12.58 -4.65
C LEU A 243 -13.80 11.79 -4.23
N ALA A 244 -14.97 12.13 -4.75
CA ALA A 244 -16.21 11.44 -4.42
C ALA A 244 -16.13 9.95 -4.80
N THR A 245 -15.57 9.64 -5.97
CA THR A 245 -15.36 8.26 -6.41
C THR A 245 -14.30 7.54 -5.56
N ALA A 246 -13.18 8.19 -5.24
CA ALA A 246 -12.17 7.61 -4.34
C ALA A 246 -12.77 7.25 -2.97
N HIS A 247 -13.55 8.18 -2.40
CA HIS A 247 -14.26 7.98 -1.14
C HIS A 247 -15.20 6.78 -1.21
N GLN A 248 -16.03 6.68 -2.25
CA GLN A 248 -16.96 5.57 -2.42
C GLN A 248 -16.22 4.23 -2.55
N LEU A 249 -15.15 4.16 -3.33
CA LEU A 249 -14.37 2.92 -3.49
C LEU A 249 -13.68 2.49 -2.19
N TYR A 250 -13.17 3.44 -1.39
CA TYR A 250 -12.64 3.10 -0.06
C TYR A 250 -13.72 2.59 0.89
N LEU A 251 -14.92 3.17 0.83
CA LEU A 251 -16.08 2.69 1.59
C LEU A 251 -16.50 1.28 1.15
N ASP A 252 -16.60 1.03 -0.15
CA ASP A 252 -16.98 -0.27 -0.72
C ASP A 252 -15.95 -1.37 -0.38
N TRP A 253 -14.67 -1.02 -0.31
CA TRP A 253 -13.62 -1.92 0.16
C TRP A 253 -13.69 -2.19 1.68
N GLY A 254 -14.28 -1.28 2.46
CA GLY A 254 -14.35 -1.35 3.92
C GLY A 254 -13.19 -0.63 4.63
N ALA A 255 -12.48 0.28 3.95
CA ALA A 255 -11.41 1.09 4.54
C ALA A 255 -11.98 2.35 5.22
N ASP A 256 -12.80 2.14 6.25
CA ASP A 256 -13.57 3.17 6.96
C ASP A 256 -12.71 4.31 7.53
N ALA A 257 -11.50 4.00 7.99
CA ALA A 257 -10.57 5.04 8.47
C ALA A 257 -10.17 5.99 7.34
N LYS A 258 -9.94 5.44 6.14
CA LYS A 258 -9.49 6.22 4.99
C LYS A 258 -10.63 7.02 4.37
N SER A 259 -11.83 6.44 4.24
CA SER A 259 -13.01 7.19 3.78
C SER A 259 -13.32 8.36 4.72
N SER A 260 -13.27 8.14 6.04
CA SER A 260 -13.44 9.19 7.05
C SER A 260 -12.38 10.29 6.96
N GLN A 261 -11.12 9.93 6.71
CA GLN A 261 -10.04 10.91 6.48
C GLN A 261 -10.35 11.81 5.28
N LEU A 262 -10.77 11.23 4.15
CA LEU A 262 -11.08 12.00 2.95
C LEU A 262 -12.23 12.98 3.20
N GLN A 263 -13.28 12.55 3.90
CA GLN A 263 -14.42 13.42 4.25
C GLN A 263 -14.04 14.56 5.20
N THR A 264 -13.05 14.34 6.08
CA THR A 264 -12.60 15.38 7.02
C THR A 264 -11.67 16.39 6.36
N GLN A 265 -10.87 15.95 5.38
CA GLN A 265 -9.82 16.74 4.77
C GLN A 265 -10.29 17.61 3.58
N TYR A 266 -11.36 17.21 2.89
CA TYR A 266 -11.87 17.86 1.67
C TYR A 266 -13.38 18.12 1.77
#